data_AF-A0A851LBL9-F1
#
_entry.id   AF-A0A851LBL9-F1
#
_cell.length_a   1.000
_cell.length_b   1.000
_cell.length_c   1.000
_cell.angle_alpha   90.00
_cell.angle_beta   90.00
_cell.angle_gamma   90.00
#
_symmetry.space_group_name_H-M   'P 1'
#
loop_
_entity.id
_entity.type
_entity.pdbx_description
1 polymer ?
#
loop_
_entity_poly.entity_id
_entity_poly.type
_entity_poly.pdbx_seq_one_letter_code
_entity_poly.pdbx_strand_id
1 'polypeptide(L)'
;QAFFVGPGNKYGEPIPISRAQEHIFGMVLMNDWSARDIQKWEYVPLGPFLSKSFGTTISPWVVTMEALMPFVLPNPVQDPKPLPYLQDKEPYTFDIKLFVAIKGEGTSTPTTICRSNFKHMYWTMKQQLAHHSINGCNLRPGDLLASGTISGPEPESFGSMLELSWNGTKEIPLGSGQSRKFLQDGDEIILTGYCQGNGFRVGFGQCSGKILPALSDP
;
A
#
# COMPACT_ATOMS: atom_id res chain seq x y z
N GLN A 1 -1.20 0.01 1.61
CA GLN A 1 -2.57 0.06 2.14
C GLN A 1 -3.53 -0.05 0.97
N ALA A 2 -4.74 -0.54 1.17
CA ALA A 2 -5.82 -0.50 0.19
C ALA A 2 -7.15 -0.22 0.87
N PHE A 3 -8.12 0.31 0.14
CA PHE A 3 -9.46 0.56 0.66
C PHE A 3 -10.52 -0.19 -0.15
N PHE A 4 -11.55 -0.67 0.55
CA PHE A 4 -12.71 -1.29 -0.06
C PHE A 4 -13.75 -0.24 -0.42
N VAL A 5 -14.32 -0.38 -1.62
CA VAL A 5 -15.50 0.37 -2.03
C VAL A 5 -16.72 -0.16 -1.28
N GLY A 6 -17.49 0.76 -0.69
CA GLY A 6 -18.80 0.52 -0.10
C GLY A 6 -19.88 0.52 -1.18
N PRO A 7 -20.88 1.43 -1.16
CA PRO A 7 -21.76 1.61 -2.30
C PRO A 7 -20.97 1.91 -3.59
N GLY A 8 -21.37 1.31 -4.71
CA GLY A 8 -20.79 1.58 -6.02
C GLY A 8 -21.36 2.83 -6.70
N ASN A 9 -21.08 2.99 -8.00
CA ASN A 9 -21.74 3.95 -8.89
C ASN A 9 -22.32 3.23 -10.12
N LYS A 10 -23.31 3.83 -10.76
CA LYS A 10 -23.86 3.29 -12.01
C LYS A 10 -22.86 3.49 -13.15
N TYR A 11 -22.88 2.57 -14.11
CA TYR A 11 -22.09 2.71 -15.33
C TYR A 11 -22.44 4.02 -16.05
N GLY A 12 -21.42 4.78 -16.43
CA GLY A 12 -21.57 6.10 -17.05
C GLY A 12 -21.80 7.25 -16.07
N GLU A 13 -21.94 7.00 -14.76
CA GLU A 13 -22.19 8.04 -13.75
C GLU A 13 -20.96 8.20 -12.83
N PRO A 14 -20.11 9.23 -13.03
CA PRO A 14 -18.95 9.49 -12.17
C PRO A 14 -19.31 9.80 -10.72
N ILE A 15 -18.39 9.50 -9.79
CA ILE A 15 -18.50 9.91 -8.40
C ILE A 15 -17.82 11.28 -8.22
N PRO A 16 -18.57 12.35 -7.88
CA PRO A 16 -17.96 13.63 -7.58
C PRO A 16 -17.05 13.52 -6.35
N ILE A 17 -15.91 14.21 -6.35
CA ILE A 17 -14.94 14.15 -5.24
C ILE A 17 -15.56 14.52 -3.88
N SER A 18 -16.54 15.43 -3.86
CA SER A 18 -17.28 15.82 -2.65
C SER A 18 -18.06 14.68 -2.00
N ARG A 19 -18.42 13.65 -2.79
CA ARG A 19 -19.15 12.46 -2.32
C ARG A 19 -18.27 11.22 -2.20
N ALA A 20 -17.01 11.29 -2.63
CA ALA A 20 -16.13 10.12 -2.69
C ALA A 20 -16.00 9.37 -1.36
N GLN A 21 -16.04 10.07 -0.22
CA GLN A 21 -15.97 9.44 1.11
C GLN A 21 -17.16 8.52 1.42
N GLU A 22 -18.35 8.78 0.85
CA GLU A 22 -19.55 7.95 1.01
C GLU A 22 -19.38 6.54 0.41
N HIS A 23 -18.40 6.40 -0.48
CA HIS A 23 -18.10 5.17 -1.22
C HIS A 23 -16.91 4.39 -0.65
N ILE A 24 -16.27 4.86 0.43
CA ILE A 24 -15.07 4.22 1.00
C ILE A 24 -15.46 3.57 2.32
N PHE A 25 -15.51 2.24 2.34
CA PHE A 25 -15.95 1.48 3.53
C PHE A 25 -14.86 1.43 4.62
N GLY A 26 -13.65 1.06 4.24
CA GLY A 26 -12.55 0.86 5.18
C GLY A 26 -11.28 0.38 4.52
N MET A 27 -10.22 0.24 5.31
CA MET A 27 -8.87 -0.01 4.83
C MET A 27 -8.29 -1.32 5.35
N VAL A 28 -7.37 -1.88 4.58
CA VAL A 28 -6.53 -3.05 4.90
C VAL A 28 -5.07 -2.78 4.53
N LEU A 29 -4.16 -3.46 5.22
CA LEU A 29 -2.78 -3.60 4.75
C LEU A 29 -2.78 -4.43 3.46
N MET A 30 -1.84 -4.15 2.57
CA MET A 30 -1.67 -4.88 1.32
C MET A 30 -0.20 -4.97 0.97
N ASN A 31 0.25 -6.17 0.60
CA ASN A 31 1.54 -6.43 -0.02
C ASN A 31 1.32 -6.85 -1.49
N ASP A 32 1.71 -5.98 -2.41
CA ASP A 32 1.69 -6.19 -3.86
C ASP A 32 3.03 -6.81 -4.30
N TRP A 33 3.12 -8.13 -4.24
CA TRP A 33 4.35 -8.87 -4.53
C TRP A 33 4.79 -8.64 -5.98
N SER A 34 6.10 -8.53 -6.18
CA SER A 34 6.63 -8.04 -7.46
C SER A 34 7.89 -8.77 -7.91
N ALA A 35 7.86 -9.38 -9.09
CA ALA A 35 9.04 -9.92 -9.78
C ALA A 35 9.62 -8.84 -10.72
N ARG A 36 10.66 -8.12 -10.25
CA ARG A 36 11.11 -6.86 -10.88
C ARG A 36 11.84 -7.04 -12.21
N ASP A 37 12.51 -8.17 -12.36
CA ASP A 37 13.14 -8.61 -13.61
C ASP A 37 12.09 -8.91 -14.69
N ILE A 38 11.07 -9.71 -14.37
CA ILE A 38 9.92 -9.98 -15.26
C ILE A 38 9.23 -8.65 -15.60
N GLN A 39 8.99 -7.80 -14.59
CA GLN A 39 8.33 -6.50 -14.76
C GLN A 39 9.07 -5.63 -15.78
N LYS A 40 10.40 -5.53 -15.65
CA LYS A 40 11.23 -4.69 -16.52
C LYS A 40 11.14 -5.12 -17.99
N TRP A 41 11.00 -6.41 -18.25
CA TRP A 41 10.86 -6.95 -19.60
C TRP A 41 9.46 -6.72 -20.19
N GLU A 42 8.40 -6.98 -19.41
CA GLU A 42 7.03 -7.03 -19.94
C GLU A 42 6.30 -5.68 -20.01
N TYR A 43 6.67 -4.69 -19.16
CA TYR A 43 5.77 -3.57 -18.90
C TYR A 43 5.63 -2.56 -20.05
N VAL A 44 6.51 -2.58 -21.04
CA VAL A 44 6.44 -1.66 -22.18
C VAL A 44 5.65 -2.33 -23.31
N PRO A 45 4.56 -1.72 -23.82
CA PRO A 45 3.95 -0.43 -23.44
C PRO A 45 2.73 -0.55 -22.51
N LEU A 46 2.31 -1.76 -22.13
CA LEU A 46 0.97 -2.01 -21.58
C LEU A 46 0.89 -1.99 -20.05
N GLY A 47 2.01 -1.81 -19.37
CA GLY A 47 2.11 -1.81 -17.92
C GLY A 47 2.37 -3.20 -17.31
N PRO A 48 2.51 -3.28 -15.98
CA PRO A 48 2.83 -4.52 -15.27
C PRO A 48 1.73 -5.57 -15.43
N PHE A 49 2.12 -6.84 -15.58
CA PHE A 49 1.19 -7.96 -15.76
C PHE A 49 1.62 -9.17 -14.93
N LEU A 50 2.38 -10.12 -15.50
CA LEU A 50 2.76 -11.38 -14.84
C LEU A 50 3.65 -11.14 -13.63
N SER A 51 4.43 -10.07 -13.66
CA SER A 51 5.26 -9.65 -12.52
C SER A 51 4.49 -9.26 -11.27
N LYS A 52 3.16 -9.14 -11.34
CA LYS A 52 2.27 -8.75 -10.22
C LYS A 52 1.17 -9.78 -9.95
N SER A 53 0.62 -10.37 -11.01
CA SER A 53 -0.56 -11.24 -10.90
C SER A 53 -0.30 -12.58 -10.21
N PHE A 54 0.95 -12.92 -9.88
CA PHE A 54 1.29 -14.17 -9.20
C PHE A 54 0.89 -14.18 -7.72
N GLY A 55 0.72 -13.01 -7.10
CA GLY A 55 0.34 -12.94 -5.70
C GLY A 55 0.15 -11.53 -5.18
N THR A 56 -0.93 -11.32 -4.43
CA THR A 56 -1.18 -10.11 -3.65
C THR A 56 -1.79 -10.53 -2.32
N THR A 57 -1.24 -10.05 -1.21
CA THR A 57 -1.74 -10.37 0.13
C THR A 57 -2.39 -9.15 0.75
N ILE A 58 -3.51 -9.33 1.46
CA ILE A 58 -4.14 -8.29 2.29
C ILE A 58 -4.28 -8.75 3.73
N SER A 59 -4.31 -7.82 4.68
CA SER A 59 -4.70 -8.14 6.06
C SER A 59 -6.19 -8.49 6.13
N PRO A 60 -6.60 -9.41 7.03
CA PRO A 60 -7.98 -9.89 7.08
C PRO A 60 -8.97 -8.90 7.72
N TRP A 61 -8.50 -7.96 8.52
CA TRP A 61 -9.35 -7.03 9.26
C TRP A 61 -9.51 -5.71 8.51
N VAL A 62 -10.71 -5.45 8.02
CA VAL A 62 -11.07 -4.17 7.41
C VAL A 62 -11.36 -3.14 8.50
N VAL A 63 -10.45 -2.18 8.67
CA VAL A 63 -10.64 -1.07 9.61
C VAL A 63 -11.52 -0.02 8.97
N THR A 64 -12.70 0.24 9.53
CA THR A 64 -13.68 1.17 8.95
C THR A 64 -13.15 2.59 8.90
N MET A 65 -13.62 3.39 7.93
CA MET A 65 -13.24 4.80 7.87
C MET A 65 -13.64 5.56 9.13
N GLU A 66 -14.78 5.22 9.75
CA GLU A 66 -15.22 5.79 11.02
C GLU A 66 -14.18 5.64 12.15
N ALA A 67 -13.55 4.47 12.24
CA ALA A 67 -12.49 4.22 13.23
C ALA A 67 -11.19 5.00 12.93
N LEU A 68 -10.98 5.40 11.68
CA LEU A 68 -9.81 6.14 11.22
C LEU A 68 -9.98 7.66 11.28
N MET A 69 -11.22 8.17 11.26
CA MET A 69 -11.50 9.61 11.29
C MET A 69 -10.82 10.39 12.42
N PRO A 70 -10.65 9.85 13.65
CA PRO A 70 -9.91 10.55 14.71
C PRO A 70 -8.43 10.82 14.38
N PHE A 71 -7.88 10.15 13.35
CA PHE A 71 -6.47 10.25 12.93
C PHE A 71 -6.31 10.96 11.59
N VAL A 72 -7.36 11.66 11.13
CA VAL A 72 -7.30 12.46 9.91
C VAL A 72 -6.38 13.68 10.09
N LEU A 73 -5.62 13.99 9.05
CA LEU A 73 -4.70 15.10 8.93
C LEU A 73 -5.07 15.94 7.70
N PRO A 74 -4.63 17.21 7.64
CA PRO A 74 -4.71 18.01 6.42
C PRO A 74 -4.09 17.29 5.23
N ASN A 75 -4.69 17.46 4.05
CA ASN A 75 -4.14 16.93 2.80
C ASN A 75 -2.78 17.57 2.50
N PRO A 76 -1.84 16.83 1.87
CA PRO A 76 -0.58 17.42 1.43
C PRO A 76 -0.82 18.55 0.43
N VAL A 77 0.08 19.53 0.42
CA VAL A 77 0.06 20.60 -0.60
C VAL A 77 0.42 19.99 -1.95
N GLN A 78 -0.44 20.22 -2.94
CA GLN A 78 -0.23 19.75 -4.30
C GLN A 78 0.16 20.90 -5.23
N ASP A 79 1.32 20.76 -5.85
CA ASP A 79 1.87 21.63 -6.88
C ASP A 79 2.38 20.76 -8.05
N PRO A 80 1.87 20.94 -9.29
CA PRO A 80 0.83 21.90 -9.69
C PRO A 80 -0.52 21.63 -9.04
N LYS A 81 -1.33 22.68 -8.91
CA LYS A 81 -2.71 22.57 -8.44
C LYS A 81 -3.48 21.59 -9.34
N PRO A 82 -4.16 20.56 -8.80
CA PRO A 82 -4.93 19.61 -9.60
C PRO A 82 -6.07 20.28 -10.38
N LEU A 83 -6.56 19.60 -11.42
CA LEU A 83 -7.78 20.02 -12.12
C LEU A 83 -8.98 20.07 -11.16
N PRO A 84 -10.01 20.91 -11.43
CA PRO A 84 -11.11 21.15 -10.49
C PRO A 84 -11.80 19.90 -9.94
N TYR A 85 -11.98 18.84 -10.74
CA TYR A 85 -12.64 17.61 -10.31
C TYR A 85 -11.84 16.79 -9.27
N LEU A 86 -10.56 17.10 -9.09
CA LEU A 86 -9.67 16.50 -8.08
C LEU A 86 -9.39 17.43 -6.89
N GLN A 87 -9.96 18.63 -6.89
CA GLN A 87 -9.75 19.57 -5.78
C GLN A 87 -10.73 19.26 -4.66
N ASP A 88 -10.18 19.05 -3.45
CA ASP A 88 -10.97 18.84 -2.25
C ASP A 88 -10.34 19.60 -1.08
N LYS A 89 -11.19 20.30 -0.32
CA LYS A 89 -10.79 21.07 0.86
C LYS A 89 -10.91 20.25 2.14
N GLU A 90 -11.65 19.16 2.12
CA GLU A 90 -11.84 18.32 3.30
C GLU A 90 -10.60 17.47 3.58
N PRO A 91 -10.08 17.46 4.82
CA PRO A 91 -9.01 16.56 5.21
C PRO A 91 -9.38 15.10 4.98
N TYR A 92 -8.50 14.35 4.32
CA TYR A 92 -8.67 12.92 4.04
C TYR A 92 -7.34 12.16 3.92
N THR A 93 -6.30 12.70 4.55
CA THR A 93 -5.01 12.04 4.78
C THR A 93 -5.02 11.47 6.20
N PHE A 94 -4.42 10.30 6.44
CA PHE A 94 -4.51 9.64 7.75
C PHE A 94 -3.13 9.36 8.35
N ASP A 95 -2.97 9.62 9.65
CA ASP A 95 -1.78 9.23 10.42
C ASP A 95 -1.83 7.74 10.76
N ILE A 96 -1.30 6.92 9.85
CA ILE A 96 -1.22 5.47 10.02
C ILE A 96 0.25 5.08 9.97
N LYS A 97 0.81 4.67 11.11
CA LYS A 97 2.19 4.18 11.20
C LYS A 97 2.25 2.80 10.57
N LEU A 98 3.22 2.58 9.69
CA LEU A 98 3.37 1.36 8.90
C LEU A 98 4.76 0.77 9.09
N PHE A 99 4.82 -0.56 9.17
CA PHE A 99 6.05 -1.30 9.40
C PHE A 99 6.12 -2.52 8.49
N VAL A 100 7.31 -2.79 7.96
CA VAL A 100 7.61 -4.03 7.22
C VAL A 100 8.78 -4.72 7.88
N ALA A 101 8.61 -6.00 8.23
CA ALA A 101 9.68 -6.84 8.75
C ALA A 101 9.95 -8.03 7.82
N ILE A 102 11.22 -8.47 7.80
CA ILE A 102 11.66 -9.73 7.18
C ILE A 102 12.07 -10.69 8.29
N LYS A 103 11.55 -11.91 8.24
CA LYS A 103 12.07 -13.05 9.00
C LYS A 103 12.70 -14.02 8.02
N GLY A 104 14.04 -14.07 8.02
CA GLY A 104 14.79 -15.00 7.18
C GLY A 104 14.61 -16.45 7.64
N GLU A 105 14.87 -17.40 6.74
CA GLU A 105 14.84 -18.81 7.10
C GLU A 105 15.89 -19.13 8.19
N GLY A 106 15.47 -19.87 9.22
CA GLY A 106 16.32 -20.21 10.36
C GLY A 106 16.47 -19.09 11.41
N THR A 107 15.89 -17.90 11.22
CA THR A 107 15.89 -16.84 12.25
C THR A 107 14.65 -16.92 13.13
N SER A 108 14.83 -16.65 14.43
CA SER A 108 13.70 -16.62 15.38
C SER A 108 12.98 -15.28 15.37
N THR A 109 13.70 -14.19 15.11
CA THR A 109 13.23 -12.82 15.30
C THR A 109 13.18 -12.08 13.97
N PRO A 110 12.01 -11.53 13.57
CA PRO A 110 11.90 -10.67 12.40
C PRO A 110 12.66 -9.35 12.59
N THR A 111 13.32 -8.88 11.52
CA THR A 111 13.99 -7.58 11.49
C THR A 111 13.14 -6.57 10.74
N THR A 112 12.81 -5.43 11.36
CA THR A 112 12.11 -4.36 10.65
C THR A 112 13.05 -3.70 9.65
N ILE A 113 12.64 -3.66 8.38
CA ILE A 113 13.39 -3.04 7.28
C ILE A 113 12.77 -1.74 6.79
N CYS A 114 11.53 -1.44 7.17
CA CYS A 114 10.85 -0.20 6.81
C CYS A 114 9.97 0.31 7.95
N ARG A 115 10.05 1.61 8.24
CA ARG A 115 9.15 2.36 9.11
C ARG A 115 8.64 3.57 8.34
N SER A 116 7.38 3.52 7.93
CA SER A 116 6.78 4.57 7.10
C SER A 116 5.44 5.02 7.67
N ASN A 117 4.73 5.86 6.93
CA ASN A 117 3.43 6.35 7.32
C ASN A 117 2.54 6.62 6.11
N PHE A 118 1.26 6.26 6.20
CA PHE A 118 0.29 6.52 5.13
C PHE A 118 0.10 8.01 4.85
N LYS A 119 0.39 8.90 5.81
CA LYS A 119 0.28 10.35 5.64
C LYS A 119 1.18 10.94 4.55
N HIS A 120 2.15 10.19 4.05
CA HIS A 120 3.05 10.61 2.98
C HIS A 120 2.43 10.47 1.57
N MET A 121 1.26 9.82 1.44
CA MET A 121 0.58 9.71 0.16
C MET A 121 0.21 11.08 -0.41
N TYR A 122 0.67 11.38 -1.62
CA TYR A 122 0.44 12.65 -2.30
C TYR A 122 -1.01 12.82 -2.81
N TRP A 123 -1.62 11.72 -3.27
CA TRP A 123 -3.01 11.68 -3.72
C TRP A 123 -3.87 10.98 -2.67
N THR A 124 -4.98 11.61 -2.28
CA THR A 124 -5.90 11.06 -1.27
C THR A 124 -6.77 9.95 -1.86
N MET A 125 -7.38 9.14 -1.01
CA MET A 125 -8.34 8.10 -1.45
C MET A 125 -9.57 8.71 -2.15
N LYS A 126 -10.03 9.89 -1.73
CA LYS A 126 -11.12 10.63 -2.41
C LYS A 126 -10.74 10.98 -3.85
N GLN A 127 -9.51 11.45 -4.06
CA GLN A 127 -9.00 11.75 -5.40
C GLN A 127 -8.82 10.50 -6.25
N GLN A 128 -8.29 9.42 -5.69
CA GLN A 128 -8.14 8.14 -6.39
C GLN A 128 -9.49 7.61 -6.89
N LEU A 129 -10.52 7.61 -6.03
CA LEU A 129 -11.86 7.14 -6.38
C LEU A 129 -12.58 8.05 -7.38
N ALA A 130 -12.48 9.38 -7.20
CA ALA A 130 -13.01 10.34 -8.16
C ALA A 130 -12.33 10.20 -9.54
N HIS A 131 -11.01 10.02 -9.57
CA HIS A 131 -10.28 9.79 -10.82
C HIS A 131 -10.66 8.46 -11.48
N HIS A 132 -10.80 7.39 -10.71
CA HIS A 132 -11.17 6.08 -11.25
C HIS A 132 -12.53 6.12 -11.96
N SER A 133 -13.50 6.84 -11.39
CA SER A 133 -14.88 6.89 -11.92
C SER A 133 -15.13 8.02 -12.93
N ILE A 134 -14.18 8.93 -13.18
CA ILE A 134 -14.42 10.14 -13.99
C ILE A 134 -14.85 9.85 -15.44
N ASN A 135 -14.44 8.70 -15.98
CA ASN A 135 -14.79 8.24 -17.32
C ASN A 135 -16.11 7.43 -17.36
N GLY A 136 -16.82 7.32 -16.25
CA GLY A 136 -18.01 6.48 -16.12
C GLY A 136 -17.75 5.03 -15.73
N CYS A 137 -16.52 4.66 -15.37
CA CYS A 137 -16.21 3.35 -14.79
C CYS A 137 -17.08 3.11 -13.55
N ASN A 138 -17.76 1.96 -13.51
CA ASN A 138 -18.62 1.56 -12.41
C ASN A 138 -17.84 0.79 -11.34
N LEU A 139 -17.55 1.44 -10.24
CA LEU A 139 -17.09 0.80 -9.01
C LEU A 139 -18.24 0.02 -8.37
N ARG A 140 -17.91 -1.08 -7.71
CA ARG A 140 -18.87 -1.98 -7.06
C ARG A 140 -18.48 -2.25 -5.60
N PRO A 141 -19.44 -2.60 -4.73
CA PRO A 141 -19.13 -3.06 -3.39
C PRO A 141 -18.13 -4.20 -3.38
N GLY A 142 -17.06 -4.04 -2.61
CA GLY A 142 -15.97 -5.02 -2.52
C GLY A 142 -14.83 -4.83 -3.52
N ASP A 143 -14.92 -3.88 -4.47
CA ASP A 143 -13.75 -3.48 -5.25
C ASP A 143 -12.66 -2.93 -4.31
N LEU A 144 -11.40 -3.26 -4.59
CA LEU A 144 -10.26 -2.92 -3.75
C LEU A 144 -9.31 -1.99 -4.51
N LEU A 145 -9.11 -0.77 -3.98
CA LEU A 145 -8.21 0.22 -4.57
C LEU A 145 -6.97 0.37 -3.69
N ALA A 146 -5.81 0.04 -4.25
CA ALA A 146 -4.53 0.10 -3.55
C ALA A 146 -3.88 1.48 -3.66
N SER A 147 -3.14 1.87 -2.64
CA SER A 147 -2.45 3.18 -2.60
C SER A 147 -1.29 3.32 -3.59
N GLY A 148 -0.75 2.21 -4.08
CA GLY A 148 0.63 2.12 -4.55
C GLY A 148 1.63 1.95 -3.40
N THR A 149 2.90 1.75 -3.74
CA THR A 149 3.99 1.63 -2.75
C THR A 149 4.08 2.91 -1.91
N ILE A 150 4.12 2.75 -0.58
CA ILE A 150 4.16 3.88 0.36
C ILE A 150 5.61 4.11 0.78
N SER A 151 6.22 5.17 0.26
CA SER A 151 7.57 5.61 0.64
C SER A 151 7.51 7.00 1.27
N GLY A 152 8.13 7.15 2.44
CA GLY A 152 8.32 8.44 3.07
C GLY A 152 9.61 9.14 2.57
N PRO A 153 9.93 10.32 3.13
CA PRO A 153 11.08 11.11 2.68
C PRO A 153 12.43 10.50 3.09
N GLU A 154 12.46 9.74 4.18
CA GLU A 154 13.70 9.17 4.72
C GLU A 154 13.97 7.77 4.14
N PRO A 155 15.24 7.37 3.92
CA PRO A 155 15.57 6.06 3.35
C PRO A 155 15.00 4.87 4.14
N GLU A 156 14.89 4.98 5.48
CA GLU A 156 14.29 3.96 6.35
C GLU A 156 12.77 3.79 6.16
N SER A 157 12.15 4.70 5.42
CA SER A 157 10.71 4.75 5.17
C SER A 157 10.33 4.37 3.73
N PHE A 158 11.28 3.89 2.94
CA PHE A 158 11.02 3.39 1.58
C PHE A 158 10.24 2.07 1.59
N GLY A 159 9.19 2.01 0.77
CA GLY A 159 8.18 0.96 0.81
C GLY A 159 8.52 -0.32 0.03
N SER A 160 9.69 -0.40 -0.60
CA SER A 160 10.12 -1.58 -1.33
C SER A 160 11.60 -1.90 -1.16
N MET A 161 11.95 -3.18 -1.28
CA MET A 161 13.35 -3.60 -1.29
C MET A 161 14.12 -3.07 -2.51
N LEU A 162 13.43 -2.75 -3.61
CA LEU A 162 14.01 -2.08 -4.77
C LEU A 162 14.59 -0.71 -4.36
N GLU A 163 13.83 0.07 -3.59
CA GLU A 163 14.25 1.39 -3.10
C GLU A 163 15.28 1.26 -1.96
N LEU A 164 15.00 0.41 -0.96
CA LEU A 164 15.87 0.21 0.21
C LEU A 164 17.28 -0.29 -0.19
N SER A 165 17.35 -1.23 -1.14
CA SER A 165 18.63 -1.75 -1.65
C SER A 165 19.21 -0.90 -2.79
N TRP A 166 18.53 0.17 -3.20
CA TRP A 166 18.90 0.98 -4.36
C TRP A 166 19.19 0.13 -5.60
N ASN A 167 18.20 -0.69 -5.99
CA ASN A 167 18.31 -1.67 -7.07
C ASN A 167 19.49 -2.64 -6.88
N GLY A 168 19.68 -3.11 -5.65
CA GLY A 168 20.71 -4.08 -5.28
C GLY A 168 22.14 -3.54 -5.20
N THR A 169 22.35 -2.23 -5.29
CA THR A 169 23.69 -1.63 -5.07
C THR A 169 24.01 -1.43 -3.59
N LYS A 170 23.01 -1.47 -2.72
CA LYS A 170 23.13 -1.41 -1.25
C LYS A 170 22.57 -2.66 -0.62
N GLU A 171 23.09 -3.01 0.57
CA GLU A 171 22.58 -4.12 1.36
C GLU A 171 21.60 -3.64 2.43
N ILE A 172 20.55 -4.42 2.65
CA ILE A 172 19.59 -4.26 3.75
C ILE A 172 20.04 -5.18 4.88
N PRO A 173 20.55 -4.66 6.01
CA PRO A 173 21.02 -5.48 7.11
C PRO A 173 19.84 -6.15 7.83
N LEU A 174 19.91 -7.46 8.02
CA LEU A 174 18.93 -8.23 8.82
C LEU A 174 19.43 -8.56 10.22
N GLY A 175 20.71 -8.29 10.53
CA GLY A 175 21.37 -8.67 11.78
C GLY A 175 22.09 -10.01 11.67
N SER A 176 22.94 -10.31 12.66
CA SER A 176 23.70 -11.58 12.74
C SER A 176 24.49 -11.95 11.47
N GLY A 177 25.05 -10.94 10.78
CA GLY A 177 25.81 -11.12 9.54
C GLY A 177 24.96 -11.41 8.29
N GLN A 178 23.63 -11.40 8.39
CA GLN A 178 22.73 -11.58 7.26
C GLN A 178 22.33 -10.23 6.65
N SER A 179 22.19 -10.21 5.34
CA SER A 179 21.66 -9.08 4.59
C SER A 179 20.80 -9.53 3.41
N ARG A 180 20.07 -8.59 2.81
CA ARG A 180 19.28 -8.79 1.59
C ARG A 180 19.46 -7.66 0.61
N LYS A 181 19.21 -7.97 -0.66
CA LYS A 181 18.97 -6.99 -1.72
C LYS A 181 17.54 -7.11 -2.20
N PHE A 182 17.15 -8.33 -2.52
CA PHE A 182 15.79 -8.80 -2.76
C PHE A 182 15.49 -10.00 -1.86
N LEU A 183 14.26 -10.49 -1.90
CA LEU A 183 13.81 -11.65 -1.14
C LEU A 183 14.55 -12.92 -1.59
N GLN A 184 14.71 -13.84 -0.64
CA GLN A 184 15.17 -15.20 -0.88
C GLN A 184 14.05 -16.20 -0.52
N ASP A 185 14.15 -17.41 -1.05
CA ASP A 185 13.29 -18.51 -0.63
C ASP A 185 13.35 -18.68 0.89
N GLY A 186 12.19 -18.92 1.50
CA GLY A 186 12.08 -19.07 2.94
C GLY A 186 11.91 -17.76 3.72
N ASP A 187 12.15 -16.59 3.10
CA ASP A 187 11.88 -15.30 3.75
C ASP A 187 10.37 -15.11 3.98
N GLU A 188 9.99 -14.70 5.19
CA GLU A 188 8.64 -14.28 5.55
C GLU A 188 8.58 -12.76 5.68
N ILE A 189 7.69 -12.12 4.91
CA ILE A 189 7.39 -10.69 5.03
C ILE A 189 6.17 -10.49 5.90
N ILE A 190 6.27 -9.53 6.82
CA ILE A 190 5.21 -9.18 7.76
C ILE A 190 4.98 -7.68 7.72
N LEU A 191 3.83 -7.27 7.19
CA LEU A 191 3.32 -5.91 7.27
C LEU A 191 2.47 -5.76 8.52
N THR A 192 2.67 -4.66 9.24
CA THR A 192 1.80 -4.22 10.34
C THR A 192 1.55 -2.72 10.25
N GLY A 193 0.44 -2.28 10.82
CA GLY A 193 0.13 -0.86 10.89
C GLY A 193 -0.83 -0.53 12.01
N TYR A 194 -0.74 0.70 12.51
CA TYR A 194 -1.66 1.20 13.51
C TYR A 194 -1.72 2.73 13.54
N CYS A 195 -2.87 3.24 13.95
CA CYS A 195 -3.04 4.61 14.42
C CYS A 195 -2.82 4.67 15.94
N GLN A 196 -2.16 5.73 16.43
CA GLN A 196 -1.86 5.90 17.85
C GLN A 196 -2.80 6.93 18.48
N GLY A 197 -3.67 6.49 19.39
CA GLY A 197 -4.47 7.35 20.25
C GLY A 197 -3.82 7.59 21.61
N ASN A 198 -4.49 8.33 22.48
CA ASN A 198 -4.06 8.52 23.86
C ASN A 198 -4.40 7.28 24.70
N GLY A 199 -3.40 6.42 24.96
CA GLY A 199 -3.59 5.18 25.73
C GLY A 199 -4.19 4.00 24.95
N PHE A 200 -4.46 4.14 23.64
CA PHE A 200 -4.99 3.06 22.79
C PHE A 200 -4.42 3.08 21.38
N ARG A 201 -4.66 2.02 20.60
CA ARG A 201 -4.33 1.94 19.17
C ARG A 201 -5.50 1.40 18.37
N VAL A 202 -5.65 1.87 17.13
CA VAL A 202 -6.47 1.23 16.11
C VAL A 202 -5.51 0.48 15.18
N GLY A 203 -5.44 -0.84 15.30
CA GLY A 203 -4.48 -1.69 14.59
C GLY A 203 -5.13 -2.47 13.45
N PHE A 204 -4.31 -2.81 12.46
CA PHE A 204 -4.74 -3.54 11.26
C PHE A 204 -4.46 -5.06 11.31
N GLY A 205 -3.92 -5.56 12.43
CA GLY A 205 -3.40 -6.92 12.50
C GLY A 205 -2.15 -7.11 11.62
N GLN A 206 -2.02 -8.28 11.02
CA GLN A 206 -0.90 -8.65 10.16
C GLN A 206 -1.33 -8.88 8.72
N CYS A 207 -0.46 -8.55 7.78
CA CYS A 207 -0.48 -8.99 6.40
C CYS A 207 0.87 -9.68 6.14
N SER A 208 0.89 -11.01 6.16
CA SER A 208 2.13 -11.79 6.04
C SER A 208 2.09 -12.81 4.92
N GLY A 209 3.28 -13.17 4.42
CA GLY A 209 3.45 -14.25 3.46
C GLY A 209 4.90 -14.72 3.43
N LYS A 210 5.09 -16.03 3.27
CA LYS A 210 6.40 -16.68 3.14
C LYS A 210 6.68 -17.02 1.69
N ILE A 211 7.87 -16.69 1.21
CA ILE A 211 8.32 -17.06 -0.13
C ILE A 211 8.64 -18.55 -0.15
N LEU A 212 7.99 -19.27 -1.08
CA LEU A 212 8.31 -20.64 -1.40
C LEU A 212 9.25 -20.68 -2.61
N PRO A 213 10.10 -21.73 -2.72
CA PRO A 213 10.87 -21.95 -3.92
C PRO A 213 10.00 -22.00 -5.18
N ALA A 214 10.54 -21.47 -6.27
CA ALA A 214 9.94 -21.65 -7.59
C ALA A 214 9.90 -23.14 -7.98
N LEU A 215 9.00 -23.50 -8.90
CA LEU A 215 8.97 -24.83 -9.47
C LEU A 215 10.27 -25.09 -10.26
N SER A 216 10.81 -26.31 -10.17
CA SER A 216 12.08 -26.68 -10.82
C SER A 216 12.00 -26.82 -12.34
N ASP A 217 10.79 -26.90 -12.92
CA ASP A 217 10.54 -26.99 -14.37
C ASP A 217 9.25 -26.23 -14.73
N PRO A 218 9.34 -24.95 -15.14
CA PRO A 218 8.19 -24.06 -15.35
C PRO A 218 7.49 -24.18 -16.71
#